data_AF-A0A077WSD0-F1
#
_entry.id   AF-A0A077WSD0-F1
#
_cell.length_a   1.000
_cell.length_b   1.000
_cell.length_c   1.000
_cell.angle_alpha   90.00
_cell.angle_beta   90.00
_cell.angle_gamma   90.00
#
_symmetry.space_group_name_H-M   'P 1'
#
loop_
_entity.id
_entity.type
_entity.pdbx_description
1 polymer ?
#
loop_
_entity_poly.entity_id
_entity_poly.type
_entity_poly.pdbx_seq_one_letter_code
_entity_poly.pdbx_strand_id
1 'polypeptide(L)'
;MSYRPGSPSYRPGSPGGRRPMSSSSAHTRVEEELHEMAGIDYDKVTIKHNPSVPVLYEEALTHEVGTVISSAGALCSYSGKKTGRSPKDKRIVEEEDSGKDIWWGPVNTKMSERVFLINRERAIDYLNTHPRLYVFDGFAGWDPKYRKKVRVIASRAYHILFMRNMLIRPTDEELENFGTPDFTIFNAGEFPANRYTTGMTSTTSVSVNFKRHEMVILGTEYAGEMKKGAS
;
A
#
# COMPACT_ATOMS: atom_id res chain seq x y z
N MET A 1 -34.48 -8.42 -60.61
CA MET A 1 -33.52 -8.99 -59.63
C MET A 1 -34.11 -8.81 -58.24
N SER A 2 -34.72 -9.86 -57.71
CA SER A 2 -35.49 -9.86 -56.45
C SER A 2 -34.62 -10.37 -55.30
N TYR A 3 -34.36 -9.53 -54.32
CA TYR A 3 -33.61 -9.88 -53.10
C TYR A 3 -34.62 -10.35 -52.03
N ARG A 4 -34.49 -11.58 -51.53
CA ARG A 4 -35.23 -12.06 -50.34
C ARG A 4 -34.37 -11.84 -49.09
N PRO A 5 -34.90 -11.31 -47.97
CA PRO A 5 -34.18 -11.31 -46.71
C PRO A 5 -34.27 -12.67 -46.03
N GLY A 6 -33.12 -13.23 -45.65
CA GLY A 6 -33.02 -14.46 -44.85
C GLY A 6 -33.38 -14.20 -43.39
N SER A 7 -34.17 -15.09 -42.81
CA SER A 7 -34.53 -15.12 -41.40
C SER A 7 -33.33 -15.54 -40.54
N PRO A 8 -33.05 -14.93 -39.37
CA PRO A 8 -32.08 -15.49 -38.43
C PRO A 8 -32.72 -16.68 -37.71
N SER A 9 -32.05 -17.84 -37.76
CA SER A 9 -32.44 -19.02 -37.00
C SER A 9 -32.16 -18.79 -35.50
N TYR A 10 -33.22 -18.84 -34.70
CA TYR A 10 -33.17 -18.82 -33.24
C TYR A 10 -32.57 -20.14 -32.74
N ARG A 11 -31.39 -20.10 -32.09
CA ARG A 11 -30.88 -21.23 -31.30
C ARG A 11 -31.35 -21.06 -29.85
N PRO A 12 -32.05 -22.04 -29.26
CA PRO A 12 -32.44 -21.96 -27.86
C PRO A 12 -31.20 -21.98 -26.96
N GLY A 13 -31.16 -21.05 -26.01
CA GLY A 13 -30.08 -20.89 -25.05
C GLY A 13 -29.93 -22.12 -24.17
N SER A 14 -28.68 -22.56 -23.98
CA SER A 14 -28.33 -23.61 -23.02
C SER A 14 -28.75 -23.19 -21.60
N PRO A 15 -29.31 -24.10 -20.78
CA PRO A 15 -29.70 -23.77 -19.42
C PRO A 15 -28.46 -23.40 -18.60
N GLY A 16 -28.57 -22.32 -17.84
CA GLY A 16 -27.50 -21.73 -17.05
C GLY A 16 -26.69 -22.75 -16.26
N GLY A 17 -25.42 -22.87 -16.65
CA GLY A 17 -24.41 -23.39 -15.75
C GLY A 17 -24.32 -22.43 -14.57
N ARG A 18 -24.83 -22.85 -13.41
CA ARG A 18 -24.51 -22.19 -12.15
C ARG A 18 -22.99 -22.12 -12.07
N ARG A 19 -22.45 -20.91 -12.12
CA ARG A 19 -21.07 -20.68 -11.67
C ARG A 19 -20.99 -21.31 -10.27
N PRO A 20 -19.99 -22.16 -9.99
CA PRO A 20 -19.79 -22.59 -8.61
C PRO A 20 -19.65 -21.31 -7.79
N MET A 21 -20.56 -21.11 -6.84
CA MET A 21 -20.34 -20.13 -5.78
C MET A 21 -18.99 -20.52 -5.18
N SER A 22 -18.01 -19.62 -5.31
CA SER A 22 -16.76 -19.80 -4.59
C SER A 22 -17.14 -19.97 -3.13
N SER A 23 -16.58 -21.01 -2.50
CA SER A 23 -16.67 -21.19 -1.06
C SER A 23 -16.38 -19.85 -0.39
N SER A 24 -17.32 -19.31 0.37
CA SER A 24 -17.03 -18.17 1.25
C SER A 24 -16.07 -18.69 2.32
N SER A 25 -14.77 -18.67 2.04
CA SER A 25 -13.78 -18.72 3.11
C SER A 25 -14.05 -17.48 3.96
N ALA A 26 -14.20 -17.66 5.27
CA ALA A 26 -14.23 -16.52 6.17
C ALA A 26 -13.01 -15.64 5.89
N HIS A 27 -13.24 -14.34 5.69
CA HIS A 27 -12.16 -13.39 5.47
C HIS A 27 -11.30 -13.32 6.75
N THR A 28 -10.00 -13.09 6.57
CA THR A 28 -9.09 -12.89 7.69
C THR A 28 -9.41 -11.55 8.37
N ARG A 29 -9.08 -11.43 9.66
CA ARG A 29 -9.23 -10.18 10.42
C ARG A 29 -8.57 -8.99 9.71
N VAL A 30 -7.40 -9.21 9.08
CA VAL A 30 -6.67 -8.15 8.37
C VAL A 30 -7.39 -7.73 7.09
N GLU A 31 -7.99 -8.66 6.36
CA GLU A 31 -8.81 -8.32 5.18
C GLU A 31 -10.01 -7.46 5.57
N GLU A 32 -10.73 -7.85 6.63
CA GLU A 32 -11.87 -7.08 7.15
C GLU A 32 -11.44 -5.69 7.64
N GLU A 33 -10.37 -5.60 8.45
CA GLU A 33 -9.82 -4.32 8.92
C GLU A 33 -9.42 -3.40 7.76
N LEU A 34 -8.79 -3.93 6.71
CA LEU A 34 -8.40 -3.16 5.53
C LEU A 34 -9.60 -2.68 4.70
N HIS A 35 -10.64 -3.51 4.62
CA HIS A 35 -11.89 -3.12 3.97
C HIS A 35 -12.60 -2.01 4.73
N GLU A 36 -12.75 -2.13 6.04
CA GLU A 36 -13.41 -1.13 6.88
C GLU A 36 -12.64 0.20 6.89
N MET A 37 -11.31 0.16 7.01
CA MET A 37 -10.50 1.38 7.16
C MET A 37 -10.26 2.10 5.83
N ALA A 38 -10.16 1.36 4.73
CA ALA A 38 -9.63 1.85 3.47
C ALA A 38 -10.38 1.35 2.24
N GLY A 39 -11.50 0.65 2.38
CA GLY A 39 -12.27 0.16 1.24
C GLY A 39 -11.48 -0.77 0.32
N ILE A 40 -10.49 -1.49 0.86
CA ILE A 40 -9.77 -2.51 0.08
C ILE A 40 -10.74 -3.64 -0.25
N ASP A 41 -10.90 -3.92 -1.55
CA ASP A 41 -11.82 -4.94 -2.06
C ASP A 41 -11.13 -6.31 -2.06
N TYR A 42 -11.17 -6.99 -0.92
CA TYR A 42 -10.56 -8.32 -0.74
C TYR A 42 -11.20 -9.41 -1.61
N ASP A 43 -12.37 -9.16 -2.21
CA ASP A 43 -12.97 -10.10 -3.17
C ASP A 43 -12.28 -10.03 -4.54
N LYS A 44 -11.56 -8.93 -4.81
CA LYS A 44 -10.80 -8.70 -6.06
C LYS A 44 -9.30 -8.74 -5.87
N VAL A 45 -8.82 -8.40 -4.67
CA VAL A 45 -7.40 -8.22 -4.37
C VAL A 45 -6.95 -9.31 -3.41
N THR A 46 -5.94 -10.09 -3.80
CA THR A 46 -5.34 -11.07 -2.88
C THR A 46 -4.45 -10.37 -1.86
N ILE A 47 -4.74 -10.52 -0.58
CA ILE A 47 -3.92 -9.94 0.50
C ILE A 47 -2.94 -10.99 1.03
N LYS A 48 -1.64 -10.69 0.95
CA LYS A 48 -0.56 -11.50 1.56
C LYS A 48 -0.10 -10.82 2.85
N HIS A 49 -0.63 -11.28 3.99
CA HIS A 49 -0.30 -10.78 5.32
C HIS A 49 0.95 -11.47 5.90
N ASN A 50 1.89 -10.66 6.37
CA ASN A 50 3.17 -11.05 6.97
C ASN A 50 3.91 -12.20 6.24
N PRO A 51 4.03 -12.16 4.89
CA PRO A 51 4.65 -13.24 4.13
C PRO A 51 6.10 -13.51 4.56
N SER A 52 6.51 -14.77 4.43
CA SER A 52 7.89 -15.19 4.69
C SER A 52 8.86 -14.58 3.69
N VAL A 53 10.16 -14.52 4.05
CA VAL A 53 11.20 -13.99 3.14
C VAL A 53 11.24 -14.74 1.80
N PRO A 54 11.19 -16.08 1.75
CA PRO A 54 11.14 -16.80 0.47
C PRO A 54 9.94 -16.42 -0.39
N VAL A 55 8.75 -16.28 0.20
CA VAL A 55 7.55 -15.83 -0.53
C VAL A 55 7.75 -14.41 -1.07
N LEU A 56 8.31 -13.50 -0.28
CA LEU A 56 8.61 -12.14 -0.75
C LEU A 56 9.61 -12.12 -1.91
N TYR A 57 10.61 -12.99 -1.89
CA TYR A 57 11.55 -13.14 -3.00
C TYR A 57 10.85 -13.66 -4.27
N GLU A 58 10.07 -14.73 -4.14
CA GLU A 58 9.32 -15.33 -5.24
C GLU A 58 8.36 -14.32 -5.87
N GLU A 59 7.56 -13.64 -5.05
CA GLU A 59 6.59 -12.63 -5.50
C GLU A 59 7.29 -11.48 -6.21
N ALA A 60 8.40 -10.98 -5.66
CA ALA A 60 9.15 -9.89 -6.29
C ALA A 60 9.78 -10.31 -7.62
N LEU A 61 10.38 -11.50 -7.71
CA LEU A 61 11.00 -11.99 -8.94
C LEU A 61 9.98 -12.34 -10.02
N THR A 62 8.79 -12.78 -9.63
CA THR A 62 7.73 -13.20 -10.56
C THR A 62 6.91 -12.02 -11.07
N HIS A 63 6.71 -11.00 -10.23
CA HIS A 63 5.71 -9.96 -10.52
C HIS A 63 6.28 -8.54 -10.59
N GLU A 64 7.50 -8.28 -10.11
CA GLU A 64 8.09 -6.95 -10.13
C GLU A 64 9.20 -6.84 -11.17
N VAL A 65 8.90 -6.17 -12.28
CA VAL A 65 9.83 -5.98 -13.39
C VAL A 65 11.12 -5.30 -12.92
N GLY A 66 12.26 -5.86 -13.34
CA GLY A 66 13.59 -5.33 -12.99
C GLY A 66 14.09 -5.78 -11.62
N THR A 67 13.40 -6.69 -10.95
CA THR A 67 13.90 -7.35 -9.74
C THR A 67 14.78 -8.55 -10.11
N VAL A 68 15.96 -8.64 -9.48
CA VAL A 68 16.94 -9.72 -9.71
C VAL A 68 17.55 -10.18 -8.39
N ILE A 69 18.19 -11.35 -8.39
CA ILE A 69 19.04 -11.80 -7.29
C ILE A 69 20.50 -11.50 -7.64
N SER A 70 21.22 -10.85 -6.75
CA SER A 70 22.67 -10.66 -6.89
C SER A 70 23.44 -11.96 -6.64
N SER A 71 24.72 -12.00 -7.02
CA SER A 71 25.60 -13.16 -6.75
C SER A 71 25.75 -13.49 -5.25
N ALA A 72 25.44 -12.55 -4.36
CA ALA A 72 25.44 -12.75 -2.91
C ALA A 72 24.08 -13.23 -2.35
N GLY A 73 23.08 -13.48 -3.21
CA GLY A 73 21.74 -13.91 -2.79
C GLY A 73 20.81 -12.78 -2.32
N ALA A 74 21.25 -11.52 -2.40
CA ALA A 74 20.41 -10.38 -2.06
C ALA A 74 19.43 -10.04 -3.19
N LEU A 75 18.17 -9.78 -2.84
CA LEU A 75 17.18 -9.23 -3.77
C LEU A 75 17.56 -7.79 -4.12
N CYS A 76 17.71 -7.51 -5.42
CA CYS A 76 17.97 -6.18 -5.95
C CYS A 76 16.75 -5.74 -6.75
N SER A 77 16.26 -4.54 -6.47
CA SER A 77 15.08 -3.96 -7.12
C SER A 77 15.35 -2.51 -7.51
N TYR A 78 14.71 -2.07 -8.60
CA TYR A 78 14.80 -0.69 -9.07
C TYR A 78 13.72 0.17 -8.40
N SER A 79 14.11 1.33 -7.88
CA SER A 79 13.22 2.29 -7.20
C SER A 79 12.59 3.31 -8.17
N GLY A 80 12.42 2.92 -9.43
CA GLY A 80 11.91 3.79 -10.48
C GLY A 80 12.79 5.02 -10.71
N LYS A 81 12.16 6.13 -11.09
CA LYS A 81 12.86 7.40 -11.39
C LYS A 81 13.57 8.00 -10.18
N LYS A 82 13.19 7.62 -8.95
CA LYS A 82 13.71 8.18 -7.71
C LYS A 82 14.68 7.18 -7.09
N THR A 83 15.97 7.39 -7.27
CA THR A 83 17.04 6.52 -6.71
C THR A 83 17.42 6.88 -5.28
N GLY A 84 16.72 7.85 -4.68
CA GLY A 84 16.99 8.33 -3.34
C GLY A 84 15.84 9.18 -2.81
N ARG A 85 16.10 9.82 -1.68
CA ARG A 85 15.10 10.58 -0.94
C ARG A 85 14.55 11.76 -1.72
N SER A 86 13.30 12.08 -1.44
CA SER A 86 12.60 13.26 -1.97
C SER A 86 12.24 14.24 -0.85
N PRO A 87 13.23 14.88 -0.18
CA PRO A 87 12.97 15.72 1.00
C PRO A 87 12.04 16.90 0.71
N LYS A 88 12.04 17.41 -0.52
CA LYS A 88 11.16 18.50 -0.97
C LYS A 88 9.71 18.05 -1.23
N ASP A 89 9.45 16.74 -1.23
CA ASP A 89 8.14 16.14 -1.48
C ASP A 89 7.50 15.61 -0.17
N LYS A 90 8.17 15.77 0.98
CA LYS A 90 7.61 15.46 2.29
C LYS A 90 6.57 16.49 2.71
N ARG A 91 5.41 16.02 3.15
CA ARG A 91 4.26 16.83 3.50
C ARG A 91 3.70 16.37 4.83
N ILE A 92 3.29 17.30 5.68
CA ILE A 92 2.70 16.99 6.98
C ILE A 92 1.43 17.81 7.12
N VAL A 93 0.35 17.16 7.56
CA VAL A 93 -0.89 17.85 7.85
C VAL A 93 -0.65 18.87 8.96
N GLU A 94 -1.03 20.12 8.72
CA GLU A 94 -1.04 21.15 9.75
C GLU A 94 -2.29 20.95 10.61
N GLU A 95 -2.09 20.49 11.83
CA GLU A 95 -3.14 20.31 12.84
C GLU A 95 -3.03 21.43 13.88
N GLU A 96 -4.15 21.77 14.52
CA GLU A 96 -4.17 22.84 15.53
C GLU A 96 -3.30 22.49 16.76
N ASP A 97 -3.30 21.22 17.17
CA ASP A 97 -2.60 20.75 18.37
C ASP A 97 -1.12 20.44 18.11
N SER A 98 -0.80 19.64 17.08
CA SER A 98 0.58 19.21 16.78
C SER A 98 1.35 20.20 15.91
N GLY A 99 0.68 21.17 15.30
CA GLY A 99 1.29 22.14 14.38
C GLY A 99 2.38 23.00 15.03
N LYS A 100 2.35 23.18 16.35
CA LYS A 100 3.37 23.95 17.09
C LYS A 100 4.62 23.14 17.40
N ASP A 101 4.50 21.81 17.46
CA ASP A 101 5.61 20.89 17.78
C ASP A 101 6.39 20.46 16.53
N ILE A 102 5.86 20.75 15.34
CA ILE A 102 6.50 20.44 14.08
C ILE A 102 7.49 21.55 13.70
N TRP A 103 8.75 21.18 13.53
CA TRP A 103 9.75 22.06 12.91
C TRP A 103 9.43 22.26 11.42
N TRP A 104 8.68 23.30 11.10
CA TRP A 104 8.37 23.68 9.72
C TRP A 104 9.60 24.23 8.98
N GLY A 105 9.72 23.95 7.69
CA GLY A 105 10.84 24.42 6.90
C GLY A 105 10.92 23.81 5.51
N PRO A 106 12.08 23.86 4.85
CA PRO A 106 12.23 23.39 3.47
C PRO A 106 12.04 21.87 3.30
N VAL A 107 12.04 21.11 4.41
CA VAL A 107 11.83 19.66 4.43
C VAL A 107 10.44 19.29 4.93
N ASN A 108 9.95 19.93 5.99
CA ASN A 108 8.61 19.69 6.52
C ASN A 108 7.68 20.76 5.94
N THR A 109 6.99 20.43 4.86
CA THR A 109 6.05 21.32 4.18
C THR A 109 4.62 21.07 4.68
N LYS A 110 3.91 22.15 5.00
CA LYS A 110 2.52 22.10 5.46
C LYS A 110 1.58 21.59 4.37
N MET A 111 0.52 20.90 4.81
CA MET A 111 -0.55 20.38 3.97
C MET A 111 -1.86 20.48 4.75
N SER A 112 -2.98 20.72 4.07
CA SER A 112 -4.29 20.64 4.73
C SER A 112 -4.79 19.20 4.80
N GLU A 113 -5.62 18.89 5.80
CA GLU A 113 -6.22 17.56 5.94
C GLU A 113 -6.97 17.13 4.66
N ARG A 114 -7.68 18.05 4.01
CA ARG A 114 -8.36 17.78 2.73
C ARG A 114 -7.39 17.31 1.64
N VAL A 115 -6.21 17.94 1.53
CA VAL A 115 -5.20 17.54 0.53
C VAL A 115 -4.63 16.16 0.87
N PHE A 116 -4.40 15.88 2.16
CA PHE A 116 -3.98 14.54 2.60
C PHE A 116 -5.00 13.47 2.22
N LEU A 117 -6.29 13.71 2.48
CA LEU A 117 -7.37 12.78 2.14
C LEU A 117 -7.46 12.53 0.62
N ILE A 118 -7.26 13.56 -0.21
CA ILE A 118 -7.20 13.38 -1.67
C ILE A 118 -6.05 12.43 -2.05
N ASN A 119 -4.87 12.58 -1.46
CA ASN A 119 -3.75 11.69 -1.73
C ASN A 119 -3.99 10.28 -1.19
N ARG A 120 -4.58 10.16 0.00
CA ARG A 120 -4.96 8.88 0.62
C ARG A 120 -5.92 8.11 -0.29
N GLU A 121 -6.98 8.75 -0.76
CA GLU A 121 -7.96 8.12 -1.64
C GLU A 121 -7.30 7.65 -2.94
N ARG A 122 -6.45 8.49 -3.55
CA ARG A 122 -5.69 8.10 -4.75
C ARG A 122 -4.78 6.90 -4.53
N ALA A 123 -4.15 6.80 -3.37
CA ALA A 123 -3.30 5.66 -3.02
C ALA A 123 -4.15 4.39 -2.87
N ILE A 124 -5.27 4.49 -2.16
CA ILE A 124 -6.23 3.39 -1.96
C ILE A 124 -6.79 2.90 -3.29
N ASP A 125 -7.28 3.82 -4.14
CA ASP A 125 -7.80 3.51 -5.47
C ASP A 125 -6.77 2.73 -6.28
N TYR A 126 -5.53 3.20 -6.28
CA TYR A 126 -4.43 2.51 -6.96
C TYR A 126 -4.15 1.13 -6.37
N LEU A 127 -4.08 0.99 -5.06
CA LEU A 127 -3.87 -0.30 -4.41
C LEU A 127 -4.99 -1.29 -4.76
N ASN A 128 -6.24 -0.83 -4.85
CA ASN A 128 -7.40 -1.61 -5.30
C ASN A 128 -7.33 -2.03 -6.79
N THR A 129 -6.51 -1.40 -7.61
CA THR A 129 -6.28 -1.86 -9.00
C THR A 129 -5.32 -3.05 -9.11
N HIS A 130 -4.61 -3.39 -8.03
CA HIS A 130 -3.61 -4.47 -8.06
C HIS A 130 -4.27 -5.83 -7.82
N PRO A 131 -3.83 -6.89 -8.51
CA PRO A 131 -4.33 -8.23 -8.23
C PRO A 131 -3.89 -8.73 -6.84
N ARG A 132 -2.83 -8.14 -6.28
CA ARG A 132 -2.24 -8.56 -5.00
C ARG A 132 -1.74 -7.35 -4.23
N LEU A 133 -1.91 -7.40 -2.92
CA LEU A 133 -1.30 -6.49 -1.97
C LEU A 133 -0.51 -7.26 -0.92
N TYR A 134 0.55 -6.64 -0.44
CA TYR A 134 1.38 -7.20 0.61
C TYR A 134 1.23 -6.34 1.86
N VAL A 135 0.98 -7.01 2.99
CA VAL A 135 0.73 -6.37 4.27
C VAL A 135 1.76 -6.87 5.26
N PHE A 136 2.35 -5.95 6.01
CA PHE A 136 3.28 -6.28 7.09
C PHE A 136 2.95 -5.52 8.36
N ASP A 137 2.67 -6.29 9.39
CA ASP A 137 2.55 -5.84 10.77
C ASP A 137 3.86 -6.07 11.50
N GLY A 138 4.39 -5.00 12.09
CA GLY A 138 5.61 -5.02 12.88
C GLY A 138 5.64 -3.95 13.96
N PHE A 139 6.70 -3.95 14.76
CA PHE A 139 6.85 -3.00 15.86
C PHE A 139 7.98 -1.99 15.61
N ALA A 140 7.72 -0.73 15.91
CA ALA A 140 8.73 0.33 15.99
C ALA A 140 9.10 0.59 17.45
N GLY A 141 10.39 0.54 17.77
CA GLY A 141 10.91 0.67 19.14
C GLY A 141 11.07 -0.68 19.85
N TRP A 142 12.19 -0.84 20.58
CA TRP A 142 12.58 -2.12 21.19
C TRP A 142 11.90 -2.44 22.53
N ASP A 143 11.52 -1.41 23.29
CA ASP A 143 10.87 -1.60 24.58
C ASP A 143 9.40 -2.03 24.38
N PRO A 144 8.99 -3.25 24.80
CA PRO A 144 7.61 -3.73 24.64
C PRO A 144 6.54 -2.79 25.22
N LYS A 145 6.89 -1.98 26.23
CA LYS A 145 5.97 -1.02 26.86
C LYS A 145 5.70 0.20 25.98
N TYR A 146 6.66 0.61 25.16
CA TYR A 146 6.59 1.86 24.39
C TYR A 146 6.59 1.63 22.87
N ARG A 147 6.76 0.38 22.42
CA ARG A 147 6.76 0.05 21.00
C ARG A 147 5.42 0.41 20.35
N LYS A 148 5.48 0.83 19.10
CA LYS A 148 4.32 1.16 18.28
C LYS A 148 4.05 0.06 17.28
N LYS A 149 2.79 -0.35 17.15
CA LYS A 149 2.31 -1.25 16.12
C LYS A 149 2.22 -0.50 14.80
N VAL A 150 3.00 -0.92 13.82
CA VAL A 150 3.03 -0.33 12.48
C VAL A 150 2.50 -1.35 11.48
N ARG A 151 1.47 -0.97 10.73
CA ARG A 151 0.98 -1.72 9.57
C ARG A 151 1.47 -1.05 8.30
N VAL A 152 2.08 -1.83 7.41
CA VAL A 152 2.52 -1.38 6.08
C VAL A 152 1.71 -2.12 5.03
N ILE A 153 1.13 -1.39 4.09
CA ILE A 153 0.36 -1.91 2.96
C ILE A 153 1.04 -1.42 1.69
N ALA A 154 1.42 -2.33 0.79
CA ALA A 154 2.15 -1.99 -0.42
C ALA A 154 1.72 -2.83 -1.64
N SER A 155 1.86 -2.27 -2.84
CA SER A 155 1.69 -2.98 -4.11
C SER A 155 2.86 -3.92 -4.44
N ARG A 156 4.02 -3.75 -3.78
CA ARG A 156 5.27 -4.47 -4.07
C ARG A 156 5.78 -5.25 -2.86
N ALA A 157 6.17 -6.50 -3.08
CA ALA A 157 6.83 -7.38 -2.11
C ALA A 157 8.19 -6.82 -1.68
N TYR A 158 8.94 -6.17 -2.58
CA TYR A 158 10.19 -5.47 -2.25
C TYR A 158 10.02 -4.48 -1.09
N HIS A 159 8.92 -3.72 -1.07
CA HIS A 159 8.65 -2.74 -0.01
C HIS A 159 8.39 -3.41 1.34
N ILE A 160 7.67 -4.53 1.34
CA ILE A 160 7.44 -5.31 2.56
C ILE A 160 8.73 -5.98 3.05
N LEU A 161 9.55 -6.54 2.16
CA LEU A 161 10.84 -7.09 2.52
C LEU A 161 11.75 -6.03 3.17
N PHE A 162 11.74 -4.81 2.63
CA PHE A 162 12.46 -3.69 3.22
C PHE A 162 11.95 -3.36 4.63
N MET A 163 10.63 -3.23 4.81
CA MET A 163 10.06 -2.89 6.12
C MET A 163 10.22 -4.00 7.15
N ARG A 164 10.17 -5.26 6.74
CA ARG A 164 10.51 -6.42 7.57
C ARG A 164 11.93 -6.35 8.14
N ASN A 165 12.87 -5.76 7.41
CA ASN A 165 14.24 -5.55 7.90
C ASN A 165 14.38 -4.34 8.82
N MET A 166 13.49 -3.34 8.69
CA MET A 166 13.56 -2.09 9.44
C MET A 166 12.78 -2.12 10.75
N LEU A 167 11.69 -2.89 10.81
CA LEU A 167 10.85 -3.04 11.99
C LEU A 167 11.18 -4.30 12.76
N ILE A 168 10.80 -4.32 14.04
CA ILE A 168 10.88 -5.53 14.85
C ILE A 168 9.76 -6.47 14.41
N ARG A 169 10.15 -7.72 14.14
CA ARG A 169 9.22 -8.76 13.68
C ARG A 169 8.45 -9.29 14.88
N PRO A 170 7.12 -9.36 14.81
CA PRO A 170 6.33 -10.05 15.82
C PRO A 170 6.65 -11.54 15.79
N THR A 171 6.54 -12.18 16.95
CA THR A 171 6.33 -13.62 17.05
C THR A 171 4.95 -14.00 16.51
N ASP A 172 4.72 -15.29 16.26
CA ASP A 172 3.42 -15.76 15.75
C ASP A 172 2.27 -15.40 16.72
N GLU A 173 2.48 -15.56 18.03
CA GLU A 173 1.51 -15.16 19.06
C GLU A 173 1.25 -13.65 19.08
N GLU A 174 2.30 -12.83 18.95
CA GLU A 174 2.15 -11.36 18.87
C GLU A 174 1.44 -10.93 17.59
N LEU A 175 1.59 -11.67 16.50
CA LEU A 175 0.93 -11.39 15.23
C LEU A 175 -0.56 -11.74 15.29
N GLU A 176 -0.91 -12.90 15.86
CA GLU A 176 -2.31 -13.29 16.13
C GLU A 176 -2.99 -12.23 17.01
N ASN A 177 -2.29 -11.75 18.04
CA ASN A 177 -2.77 -10.75 18.99
C ASN A 177 -2.41 -9.30 18.63
N PHE A 178 -2.01 -9.02 17.38
CA PHE A 178 -1.53 -7.69 16.98
C PHE A 178 -2.59 -6.59 17.21
N GLY A 179 -3.86 -6.90 16.89
CA GLY A 179 -4.98 -5.95 16.98
C GLY A 179 -4.80 -4.74 16.05
N THR A 180 -5.41 -3.62 16.40
CA THR A 180 -5.38 -2.38 15.59
C THR A 180 -3.98 -1.76 15.60
N PRO A 181 -3.41 -1.36 14.43
CA PRO A 181 -2.12 -0.68 14.39
C PRO A 181 -2.18 0.73 15.01
N ASP A 182 -1.09 1.15 15.64
CA ASP A 182 -0.91 2.53 16.12
C ASP A 182 -0.57 3.49 14.97
N PHE A 183 -0.04 2.98 13.85
CA PHE A 183 0.30 3.76 12.67
C PHE A 183 0.19 2.91 11.39
N THR A 184 -0.40 3.46 10.33
CA THR A 184 -0.59 2.76 9.05
C THR A 184 0.11 3.48 7.90
N ILE A 185 0.86 2.72 7.09
CA ILE A 185 1.56 3.23 5.91
C ILE A 185 0.92 2.63 4.65
N PHE A 186 0.35 3.48 3.81
CA PHE A 186 -0.11 3.14 2.46
C PHE A 186 0.97 3.51 1.44
N ASN A 187 1.66 2.50 0.91
CA ASN A 187 2.67 2.69 -0.11
C ASN A 187 2.12 2.35 -1.51
N ALA A 188 1.70 3.39 -2.21
CA ALA A 188 1.30 3.39 -3.61
C ALA A 188 2.35 4.10 -4.49
N GLY A 189 3.64 3.89 -4.17
CA GLY A 189 4.76 4.65 -4.73
C GLY A 189 4.87 4.64 -6.26
N GLU A 190 4.37 3.60 -6.91
CA GLU A 190 4.30 3.49 -8.38
C GLU A 190 3.29 4.46 -9.00
N PHE A 191 2.29 4.93 -8.23
CA PHE A 191 1.26 5.85 -8.70
C PHE A 191 1.58 7.30 -8.37
N PRO A 192 1.50 8.24 -9.34
CA PRO A 192 1.87 9.62 -9.09
C PRO A 192 0.83 10.38 -8.27
N ALA A 193 1.33 11.27 -7.42
CA ALA A 193 0.55 12.35 -6.84
C ALA A 193 0.04 13.29 -7.95
N ASN A 194 -1.15 13.86 -7.75
CA ASN A 194 -1.70 14.83 -8.68
C ASN A 194 -1.03 16.20 -8.46
N ARG A 195 -0.21 16.64 -9.43
CA ARG A 195 0.48 17.94 -9.41
C ARG A 195 -0.46 19.15 -9.34
N TYR A 196 -1.74 18.98 -9.66
CA TYR A 196 -2.75 20.04 -9.60
C TYR A 196 -3.46 20.10 -8.24
N THR A 197 -3.20 19.16 -7.33
CA THR A 197 -3.68 19.26 -5.95
C THR A 197 -2.90 20.38 -5.23
N THR A 198 -3.61 21.21 -4.48
CA THR A 198 -3.04 22.36 -3.76
C THR A 198 -1.80 21.96 -2.95
N GLY A 199 -0.69 22.69 -3.13
CA GLY A 199 0.57 22.45 -2.42
C GLY A 199 1.44 21.30 -2.96
N MET A 200 1.00 20.59 -4.01
CA MET A 200 1.83 19.60 -4.70
C MET A 200 2.78 20.29 -5.69
N THR A 201 4.06 20.01 -5.56
CA THR A 201 5.13 20.63 -6.38
C THR A 201 5.75 19.65 -7.37
N SER A 202 5.39 18.36 -7.28
CA SER A 202 5.87 17.30 -8.15
C SER A 202 4.82 16.19 -8.24
N THR A 203 5.13 15.13 -8.99
CA THR A 203 4.34 13.90 -9.02
C THR A 203 4.61 12.99 -7.81
N THR A 204 5.49 13.39 -6.90
CA THR A 204 5.84 12.64 -5.69
C THR A 204 5.20 13.31 -4.48
N SER A 205 4.65 12.51 -3.57
CA SER A 205 4.17 12.99 -2.27
C SER A 205 4.45 11.93 -1.21
N VAL A 206 5.09 12.38 -0.13
CA VAL A 206 5.31 11.58 1.08
C VAL A 206 4.59 12.30 2.22
N SER A 207 3.32 11.98 2.41
CA SER A 207 2.41 12.74 3.26
C SER A 207 2.10 12.01 4.56
N VAL A 208 2.12 12.73 5.68
CA VAL A 208 1.85 12.22 7.03
C VAL A 208 0.73 13.00 7.69
N ASN A 209 -0.19 12.29 8.35
CA ASN A 209 -1.25 12.84 9.18
C ASN A 209 -1.15 12.18 10.57
N PHE A 210 -0.81 12.96 11.60
CA PHE A 210 -0.55 12.44 12.94
C PHE A 210 -1.84 12.17 13.71
N LYS A 211 -2.87 12.99 13.51
CA LYS A 211 -4.21 12.78 14.07
C LYS A 211 -4.84 11.47 13.58
N ARG A 212 -4.60 11.11 12.32
CA ARG A 212 -5.07 9.84 11.74
C ARG A 212 -4.09 8.69 11.95
N HIS A 213 -2.86 8.98 12.40
CA HIS A 213 -1.76 8.03 12.45
C HIS A 213 -1.52 7.31 11.11
N GLU A 214 -1.52 8.07 10.02
CA GLU A 214 -1.40 7.55 8.67
C GLU A 214 -0.26 8.22 7.90
N MET A 215 0.40 7.42 7.06
CA MET A 215 1.33 7.87 6.04
C MET A 215 0.89 7.37 4.68
N VAL A 216 1.02 8.23 3.67
CA VAL A 216 0.70 7.91 2.27
C VAL A 216 1.91 8.26 1.40
N ILE A 217 2.31 7.31 0.56
CA ILE A 217 3.43 7.46 -0.38
C ILE A 217 2.91 7.32 -1.80
N LEU A 218 3.18 8.33 -2.62
CA LEU A 218 2.83 8.39 -4.04
C LEU A 218 4.05 8.87 -4.85
N GLY A 219 4.23 8.32 -6.05
CA GLY A 219 5.18 8.77 -7.07
C GLY A 219 6.65 8.63 -6.69
N THR A 220 6.96 7.72 -5.76
CA THR A 220 8.32 7.31 -5.42
C THR A 220 8.31 5.86 -4.95
N GLU A 221 9.13 5.03 -5.58
CA GLU A 221 9.27 3.62 -5.23
C GLU A 221 10.48 3.39 -4.31
N TYR A 222 11.18 4.46 -3.91
CA TYR A 222 12.31 4.41 -2.99
C TYR A 222 11.85 3.98 -1.59
N ALA A 223 12.17 2.75 -1.19
CA ALA A 223 11.68 2.15 0.06
C ALA A 223 12.09 2.92 1.32
N GLY A 224 13.19 3.67 1.26
CA GLY A 224 13.67 4.49 2.37
C GLY A 224 12.69 5.59 2.82
N GLU A 225 11.67 5.93 2.01
CA GLU A 225 10.61 6.84 2.42
C GLU A 225 9.74 6.25 3.55
N MET A 226 9.45 4.94 3.54
CA MET A 226 8.62 4.30 4.58
C MET A 226 9.26 4.32 5.98
N LYS A 227 10.60 4.22 6.06
CA LYS A 227 11.30 4.23 7.35
C LYS A 227 11.02 5.50 8.14
N LYS A 228 10.91 6.65 7.47
CA LYS A 228 10.80 7.97 8.11
C LYS A 228 9.44 8.24 8.75
N GLY A 229 8.38 7.55 8.29
CA GLY A 229 7.07 7.65 8.91
C GLY A 229 6.89 6.69 10.07
N ALA A 230 7.67 5.61 10.12
CA ALA A 230 7.64 4.62 11.19
C ALA A 230 8.55 4.96 12.39
N SER A 231 9.38 6.01 12.28
CA SER A 231 10.40 6.42 13.25
C SER A 231 10.16 7.79 13.84
#